data_AF-A0A847BHH6-F1
#
_entry.id   AF-A0A847BHH6-F1
#
_cell.length_a   1.000
_cell.length_b   1.000
_cell.length_c   1.000
_cell.angle_alpha   90.00
_cell.angle_beta   90.00
_cell.angle_gamma   90.00
#
_symmetry.space_group_name_H-M   'P 1'
#
loop_
_entity.id
_entity.type
_entity.pdbx_description
1 polymer ?
#
loop_
_entity_poly.entity_id
_entity_poly.type
_entity_poly.pdbx_seq_one_letter_code
_entity_poly.pdbx_strand_id
1 'polypeptide(L)'
;MTMTEQVELVSANKSFGGWHKRYRHRSRTLDCEMIFAVYLPPQAETERVPVLWWLSGLTCNDENFMQKAGAHRMAAELGIAIVCPDTSPRGTDLPGEHETYDLGSGAGFYVNATREPWSKHYRMYDYISEELPSV
;
A
#
# COMPACT_ATOMS: atom_id res chain seq x y z
N MET A 1 14.52 3.91 -20.58
CA MET A 1 14.34 2.50 -20.22
C MET A 1 13.64 2.48 -18.87
N THR A 2 12.33 2.27 -18.84
CA THR A 2 11.59 2.05 -17.60
C THR A 2 12.03 0.70 -17.06
N MET A 3 12.85 0.70 -16.00
CA MET A 3 13.04 -0.52 -15.22
C MET A 3 11.69 -0.84 -14.59
N THR A 4 11.07 -1.95 -15.02
CA THR A 4 9.91 -2.50 -14.33
C THR A 4 10.34 -2.87 -12.92
N GLU A 5 9.78 -2.22 -11.91
CA GLU A 5 10.03 -2.62 -10.53
C GLU A 5 9.50 -4.04 -10.32
N GLN A 6 10.33 -4.90 -9.72
CA GLN A 6 9.97 -6.29 -9.53
C GLN A 6 9.09 -6.43 -8.29
N VAL A 7 7.85 -6.90 -8.48
CA VAL A 7 6.93 -7.24 -7.38
C VAL A 7 6.98 -8.72 -7.03
N GLU A 8 7.05 -9.03 -5.74
CA GLU A 8 6.94 -10.38 -5.19
C GLU A 8 5.51 -10.61 -4.69
N LEU A 9 4.88 -11.72 -5.11
CA LEU A 9 3.57 -12.11 -4.56
C LEU A 9 3.76 -12.70 -3.15
N VAL A 10 3.23 -12.01 -2.14
CA VAL A 10 3.29 -12.45 -0.73
C VAL A 10 2.15 -13.42 -0.40
N SER A 11 0.94 -13.15 -0.89
CA SER A 11 -0.21 -14.04 -0.71
C SER A 11 -1.32 -13.79 -1.73
N ALA A 12 -2.18 -14.78 -1.94
CA ALA A 12 -3.36 -14.68 -2.79
C ALA A 12 -4.52 -15.49 -2.20
N ASN A 13 -5.67 -14.84 -2.01
CA ASN A 13 -6.87 -15.42 -1.42
C ASN A 13 -8.08 -15.10 -2.30
N LYS A 14 -8.90 -16.10 -2.64
CA LYS A 14 -10.19 -15.85 -3.31
C LYS A 14 -11.17 -15.20 -2.33
N SER A 15 -11.91 -14.19 -2.78
CA SER A 15 -12.95 -13.52 -1.98
C SER A 15 -14.02 -12.93 -2.90
N PHE A 16 -15.28 -13.34 -2.72
CA PHE A 16 -16.42 -12.89 -3.54
C PHE A 16 -16.17 -13.00 -5.06
N GLY A 17 -15.58 -14.12 -5.49
CA GLY A 17 -15.23 -14.38 -6.90
C GLY A 17 -13.93 -13.71 -7.37
N GLY A 18 -13.54 -12.59 -6.76
CA GLY A 18 -12.28 -11.89 -7.02
C GLY A 18 -11.09 -12.45 -6.24
N TRP A 19 -9.95 -11.77 -6.37
CA TRP A 19 -8.69 -12.09 -5.71
C TRP A 19 -8.23 -10.96 -4.80
N HIS A 20 -8.05 -11.24 -3.50
CA HIS A 20 -7.28 -10.41 -2.60
C HIS A 20 -5.83 -10.89 -2.61
N LYS A 21 -4.91 -10.04 -3.09
CA LYS A 21 -3.49 -10.34 -3.21
C LYS A 21 -2.68 -9.32 -2.44
N ARG A 22 -1.56 -9.77 -1.88
CA ARG A 22 -0.56 -8.90 -1.26
C ARG A 22 0.75 -9.03 -2.03
N TYR A 23 1.40 -7.91 -2.26
CA TYR A 23 2.65 -7.82 -2.99
C TYR A 23 3.69 -7.09 -2.16
N ARG A 24 4.95 -7.48 -2.32
CA ARG A 24 6.13 -6.80 -1.77
C ARG A 24 6.95 -6.22 -2.91
N HIS A 25 7.52 -5.04 -2.72
CA HIS A 25 8.55 -4.50 -3.59
C HIS A 25 9.52 -3.61 -2.81
N ARG A 26 10.72 -3.41 -3.38
CA ARG A 26 11.68 -2.42 -2.90
C ARG A 26 11.27 -1.03 -3.38
N SER A 27 10.86 -0.15 -2.47
CA SER A 27 10.56 1.24 -2.82
C SER A 27 11.85 2.05 -2.99
N ARG A 28 11.98 2.72 -4.13
CA ARG A 28 13.03 3.71 -4.44
C ARG A 28 12.80 5.04 -3.73
N THR A 29 11.54 5.45 -3.54
CA THR A 29 11.22 6.74 -2.89
C THR A 29 11.41 6.65 -1.38
N LEU A 30 11.06 5.51 -0.78
CA LEU A 30 11.12 5.31 0.68
C LEU A 30 12.41 4.60 1.14
N ASP A 31 13.18 4.06 0.19
CA ASP A 31 14.41 3.30 0.45
C ASP A 31 14.20 2.14 1.47
N CYS A 32 13.07 1.46 1.37
CA CYS A 32 12.71 0.31 2.21
C CYS A 32 11.89 -0.72 1.41
N GLU A 33 11.70 -1.92 1.97
CA GLU A 33 10.70 -2.85 1.44
C GLU A 33 9.30 -2.35 1.83
N MET A 34 8.35 -2.44 0.90
CA MET A 34 6.96 -2.07 1.11
C MET A 34 6.04 -3.22 0.75
N ILE A 35 4.93 -3.31 1.47
CA ILE A 35 3.84 -4.24 1.15
C ILE A 35 2.60 -3.42 0.83
N PHE A 36 1.89 -3.84 -0.21
CA PHE A 36 0.57 -3.31 -0.55
C PHE A 36 -0.38 -4.44 -0.91
N ALA A 37 -1.66 -4.22 -0.64
CA ALA A 37 -2.71 -5.15 -0.97
C ALA A 37 -3.50 -4.66 -2.18
N VAL A 38 -3.94 -5.60 -3.02
CA VAL A 38 -4.82 -5.36 -4.16
C VAL A 38 -6.00 -6.32 -4.10
N TYR A 39 -7.22 -5.80 -4.16
CA TYR A 39 -8.39 -6.60 -4.50
C TYR A 39 -8.69 -6.45 -5.99
N LEU A 40 -8.66 -7.56 -6.73
CA LEU A 40 -9.04 -7.63 -8.13
C LEU A 40 -10.43 -8.28 -8.23
N PRO A 41 -11.47 -7.56 -8.71
CA PRO A 41 -12.80 -8.12 -8.86
C PRO A 41 -12.83 -9.15 -10.02
N PRO A 42 -13.85 -10.02 -10.11
CA PRO A 42 -13.93 -11.05 -11.17
C PRO A 42 -13.74 -10.50 -12.59
N GLN A 43 -14.26 -9.30 -12.87
CA GLN A 43 -14.21 -8.61 -14.16
C GLN A 43 -12.77 -8.29 -14.58
N ALA A 44 -11.85 -8.12 -13.63
CA ALA A 44 -10.44 -7.84 -13.91
C ALA A 44 -9.71 -9.03 -14.57
N GLU A 45 -10.31 -10.21 -14.62
CA GLU A 45 -9.76 -11.36 -15.36
C GLU A 45 -9.92 -11.18 -16.90
N THR A 46 -10.85 -10.34 -17.35
CA THR A 46 -11.19 -10.19 -18.78
C THR A 46 -11.08 -8.75 -19.30
N GLU A 47 -11.22 -7.75 -18.44
CA GLU A 47 -11.23 -6.34 -18.84
C GLU A 47 -10.51 -5.43 -17.85
N ARG A 48 -10.24 -4.20 -18.28
CA ARG A 48 -9.72 -3.17 -17.37
C ARG A 48 -10.84 -2.64 -16.50
N VAL A 49 -10.56 -2.51 -15.21
CA VAL A 49 -11.51 -2.01 -14.21
C VAL A 49 -11.01 -0.70 -13.61
N PRO A 50 -11.92 0.19 -13.15
CA PRO A 50 -11.53 1.36 -12.36
C PRO A 50 -10.84 0.94 -11.05
N VAL A 51 -9.92 1.78 -10.58
CA VAL A 51 -9.16 1.57 -9.33
C VAL A 51 -9.61 2.57 -8.28
N LEU A 52 -9.91 2.08 -7.09
CA LEU A 52 -10.12 2.85 -5.87
C LEU A 52 -8.88 2.71 -4.98
N TRP A 53 -8.30 3.85 -4.58
CA TRP A 53 -7.22 3.89 -3.59
C TRP A 53 -7.79 4.06 -2.20
N TRP A 54 -7.41 3.18 -1.28
CA TRP A 54 -7.73 3.30 0.13
C TRP A 54 -6.47 3.61 0.95
N LEU A 55 -6.48 4.74 1.65
CA LEU A 55 -5.39 5.18 2.52
C LEU A 55 -5.79 4.99 3.98
N SER A 56 -5.13 4.06 4.66
CA SER A 56 -5.42 3.71 6.05
C SER A 56 -4.88 4.74 7.07
N GLY A 57 -5.47 4.77 8.26
CA GLY A 57 -5.05 5.70 9.33
C GLY A 57 -3.86 5.22 10.15
N LEU A 58 -3.60 5.95 11.24
CA LEU A 58 -2.53 5.63 12.21
C LEU A 58 -2.56 4.17 12.64
N THR A 59 -1.38 3.60 12.89
CA THR A 59 -1.14 2.22 13.39
C THR A 59 -1.57 1.09 12.44
N CYS A 60 -2.16 1.42 11.28
CA CYS A 60 -2.59 0.42 10.31
C CYS A 60 -1.46 -0.02 9.38
N ASN A 61 -1.69 -1.15 8.70
CA ASN A 61 -0.96 -1.58 7.52
C ASN A 61 -1.94 -1.88 6.36
N ASP A 62 -1.47 -2.58 5.33
CA ASP A 62 -2.27 -2.97 4.16
C ASP A 62 -3.43 -3.94 4.48
N GLU A 63 -3.39 -4.60 5.65
CA GLU A 63 -4.35 -5.64 6.02
C GLU A 63 -5.60 -5.10 6.72
N ASN A 64 -5.47 -4.00 7.48
CA ASN A 64 -6.55 -3.50 8.34
C ASN A 64 -7.86 -3.30 7.58
N PHE A 65 -7.81 -2.57 6.46
CA PHE A 65 -8.97 -2.31 5.63
C PHE A 65 -9.44 -3.58 4.91
N MET A 66 -8.52 -4.28 4.25
CA MET A 66 -8.82 -5.44 3.41
C MET A 66 -9.49 -6.57 4.20
N GLN A 67 -9.16 -6.73 5.48
CA GLN A 67 -9.72 -7.78 6.32
C GLN A 67 -10.98 -7.34 7.09
N LYS A 68 -11.06 -6.07 7.53
CA LYS A 68 -12.11 -5.65 8.48
C LYS A 68 -13.25 -4.85 7.84
N ALA A 69 -13.05 -4.23 6.67
CA ALA A 69 -14.07 -3.35 6.09
C ALA A 69 -15.21 -4.08 5.38
N GLY A 70 -15.05 -5.36 5.03
CA GLY A 70 -16.03 -6.11 4.24
C GLY A 70 -16.20 -5.59 2.81
N ALA A 71 -15.23 -4.81 2.31
CA ALA A 71 -15.34 -4.08 1.03
C ALA A 71 -15.39 -4.97 -0.21
N HIS A 72 -14.78 -6.16 -0.17
CA HIS A 72 -14.65 -7.05 -1.34
C HIS A 72 -15.98 -7.42 -1.99
N ARG A 73 -17.04 -7.61 -1.20
CA ARG A 73 -18.37 -7.95 -1.73
C ARG A 73 -18.89 -6.87 -2.69
N MET A 74 -18.84 -5.61 -2.25
CA MET A 74 -19.31 -4.48 -3.05
C MET A 74 -18.35 -4.18 -4.21
N ALA A 75 -17.04 -4.31 -3.97
CA ALA A 75 -16.04 -4.14 -5.03
C ALA A 75 -16.22 -5.16 -6.17
N ALA A 76 -16.56 -6.41 -5.86
CA ALA A 76 -16.89 -7.43 -6.86
C ALA A 76 -18.15 -7.09 -7.66
N GLU A 77 -19.21 -6.66 -6.97
CA GLU A 77 -20.49 -6.29 -7.58
C GLU A 77 -20.35 -5.09 -8.54
N LEU A 78 -19.57 -4.08 -8.14
CA LEU A 78 -19.34 -2.88 -8.92
C LEU A 78 -18.21 -3.01 -9.96
N GLY A 79 -17.44 -4.09 -9.93
CA GLY A 79 -16.27 -4.26 -10.79
C GLY A 79 -15.18 -3.22 -10.53
N ILE A 80 -14.88 -2.94 -9.26
CA ILE A 80 -13.85 -1.96 -8.85
C ILE A 80 -12.66 -2.70 -8.23
N ALA A 81 -11.45 -2.44 -8.74
CA ALA A 81 -10.23 -2.85 -8.06
C ALA A 81 -9.94 -1.93 -6.87
N ILE A 82 -9.41 -2.48 -5.79
CA ILE A 82 -8.98 -1.69 -4.62
C ILE A 82 -7.49 -1.86 -4.44
N VAL A 83 -6.76 -0.76 -4.28
CA VAL A 83 -5.37 -0.76 -3.84
C VAL A 83 -5.30 -0.17 -2.43
N CYS A 84 -4.65 -0.88 -1.51
CA CYS A 84 -4.42 -0.46 -0.13
C CYS A 84 -2.92 -0.59 0.19
N PRO A 85 -2.14 0.50 0.12
CA PRO A 85 -0.75 0.50 0.56
C PRO A 85 -0.63 0.43 2.09
N ASP A 86 0.58 0.18 2.56
CA ASP A 86 0.97 0.47 3.94
C ASP A 86 0.96 1.99 4.23
N THR A 87 1.06 2.38 5.50
CA THR A 87 0.85 3.75 5.99
C THR A 87 2.14 4.54 6.26
N SER A 88 3.29 3.86 6.24
CA SER A 88 4.62 4.44 6.41
C SER A 88 5.69 3.49 5.83
N PRO A 89 6.94 3.95 5.66
CA PRO A 89 8.09 3.07 5.55
C PRO A 89 8.15 2.07 6.71
N ARG A 90 8.78 0.91 6.49
CA ARG A 90 8.96 -0.14 7.49
C ARG A 90 10.43 -0.57 7.57
N GLY A 91 10.87 -0.96 8.77
CA GLY A 91 12.22 -1.47 9.00
C GLY A 91 13.34 -0.43 8.84
N THR A 92 13.02 0.86 8.97
CA THR A 92 14.02 1.94 8.93
C THR A 92 14.73 2.15 10.27
N ASP A 93 14.08 1.76 11.37
CA ASP A 93 14.57 1.80 12.75
C ASP A 93 15.24 3.13 13.13
N LEU A 94 14.63 4.24 12.71
CA LEU A 94 15.10 5.58 13.01
C LEU A 94 14.91 5.91 14.51
N PRO A 95 15.74 6.78 15.09
CA PRO A 95 15.53 7.26 16.46
C PRO A 95 14.14 7.87 16.64
N GLY A 96 13.39 7.41 17.66
CA GLY A 96 12.03 7.88 17.96
C GLY A 96 10.92 7.24 17.12
N GLU A 97 11.22 6.41 16.12
CA GLU A 97 10.23 5.85 15.17
C GLU A 97 9.15 4.99 15.81
N HIS A 98 9.47 4.34 16.93
CA HIS A 98 8.59 3.39 17.60
C HIS A 98 8.18 3.83 19.01
N GLU A 99 8.45 5.08 19.38
CA GLU A 99 8.19 5.59 20.74
C GLU A 99 6.73 5.99 20.98
N THR A 100 6.03 6.42 19.94
CA THR A 100 4.65 6.91 20.01
C THR A 100 3.83 6.41 18.83
N TYR A 101 2.50 6.35 18.97
CA TYR A 101 1.62 5.80 17.93
C TYR A 101 1.32 6.79 16.79
N ASP A 102 1.57 8.09 17.03
CA ASP A 102 1.24 9.21 16.17
C ASP A 102 2.46 9.85 15.50
N LEU A 103 3.63 9.22 15.60
CA LEU A 103 4.86 9.60 14.88
C LEU A 103 5.66 8.36 14.51
N GLY A 104 6.19 8.33 13.28
CA GLY A 104 7.04 7.24 12.81
C GLY A 104 6.26 6.08 12.20
N SER A 105 6.59 4.86 12.60
CA SER A 105 6.09 3.63 11.97
C SER A 105 4.58 3.50 12.17
N GLY A 106 3.83 3.44 11.07
CA GLY A 106 2.36 3.45 11.08
C GLY A 106 1.76 4.86 11.07
N ALA A 107 2.59 5.90 10.95
CA ALA A 107 2.22 7.30 11.06
C ALA A 107 2.96 8.16 10.02
N GLY A 108 2.89 7.80 8.73
CA GLY A 108 3.58 8.51 7.65
C GLY A 108 2.91 9.82 7.20
N PHE A 109 1.66 10.07 7.60
CA PHE A 109 0.84 11.26 7.28
C PHE A 109 0.68 11.63 5.80
N TYR A 110 1.16 10.79 4.87
CA TYR A 110 1.09 11.03 3.43
C TYR A 110 1.75 12.33 2.99
N VAL A 111 2.90 12.64 3.59
CA VAL A 111 3.74 13.81 3.26
C VAL A 111 5.11 13.39 2.76
N ASN A 112 5.86 14.35 2.22
CA ASN A 112 7.30 14.26 2.05
C ASN A 112 8.01 15.00 3.19
N ALA A 113 8.59 14.25 4.12
CA ALA A 113 9.36 14.82 5.22
C ALA A 113 10.60 15.55 4.70
N THR A 114 10.93 16.66 5.34
CA THR A 114 12.09 17.52 4.97
C THR A 114 13.16 17.58 6.07
N ARG A 115 12.89 16.98 7.22
CA ARG A 115 13.79 16.99 8.38
C ARG A 115 14.41 15.63 8.60
N GLU A 116 15.72 15.62 8.87
CA GLU A 116 16.40 14.42 9.33
C GLU A 116 15.88 14.00 10.72
N PRO A 117 15.83 12.68 11.02
CA PRO A 117 16.26 11.59 10.13
C PRO A 117 15.21 11.17 9.09
N TRP A 118 13.98 11.70 9.17
CA TRP A 118 12.81 11.27 8.41
C TRP A 118 12.90 11.48 6.90
N SER A 119 13.57 12.55 6.45
CA SER A 119 13.67 12.94 5.03
C SER A 119 14.22 11.86 4.09
N LYS A 120 14.94 10.87 4.63
CA LYS A 120 15.50 9.75 3.87
C LYS A 120 14.48 8.71 3.45
N HIS A 121 13.42 8.53 4.24
CA HIS A 121 12.47 7.43 4.06
C HIS A 121 11.01 7.89 4.03
N TYR A 122 10.63 8.91 4.80
CA TYR A 122 9.25 9.33 5.01
C TYR A 122 8.75 10.23 3.87
N ARG A 123 8.66 9.65 2.68
CA ARG A 123 8.23 10.30 1.43
C ARG A 123 6.95 9.67 0.89
N MET A 124 5.98 9.47 1.79
CA MET A 124 4.74 8.74 1.50
C MET A 124 3.87 9.43 0.45
N TYR A 125 3.97 10.77 0.31
CA TYR A 125 3.28 11.49 -0.75
C TYR A 125 3.75 11.01 -2.12
N ASP A 126 5.05 11.12 -2.40
CA ASP A 126 5.64 10.69 -3.69
C ASP A 126 5.43 9.20 -3.94
N TYR A 127 5.56 8.37 -2.89
CA TYR A 127 5.35 6.94 -2.98
C TYR A 127 3.93 6.59 -3.49
N ILE A 128 2.90 7.27 -2.98
CA ILE A 128 1.51 6.98 -3.35
C ILE A 128 1.13 7.64 -4.67
N SER A 129 1.58 8.86 -4.93
CA SER A 129 1.15 9.61 -6.11
C SER A 129 1.93 9.27 -7.37
N GLU A 130 3.17 8.81 -7.24
CA GLU A 130 4.07 8.60 -8.39
C GLU A 130 4.62 7.19 -8.46
N GLU A 131 5.26 6.70 -7.38
CA GLU A 131 5.98 5.43 -7.43
C GLU A 131 5.05 4.23 -7.54
N LEU A 132 4.19 4.00 -6.55
CA LEU A 132 3.35 2.81 -6.47
C LEU A 132 2.38 2.66 -7.68
N PRO A 133 1.81 3.75 -8.25
CA PRO A 133 1.06 3.64 -9.52
C PRO A 133 1.90 3.20 -10.73
N SER A 134 3.23 3.30 -10.67
CA SER A 134 4.16 2.93 -11.75
C SER A 134 4.73 1.51 -11.62
N VAL A 135 4.47 0.83 -10.50
CA VAL A 135 4.84 -0.56 -10.19
C VAL A 135 3.86 -1.53 -10.83
#